data_AF-A0A1D6NSR4-F1
#
_entry.id   AF-A0A1D6NSR4-F1
#
_cell.length_a   1.000
_cell.length_b   1.000
_cell.length_c   1.000
_cell.angle_alpha   90.00
_cell.angle_beta   90.00
_cell.angle_gamma   90.00
#
_symmetry.space_group_name_H-M   'P 1'
#
loop_
_entity.id
_entity.type
_entity.pdbx_description
1 polymer ?
#
loop_
_entity_poly.entity_id
_entity_poly.type
_entity_poly.pdbx_seq_one_letter_code
_entity_poly.pdbx_strand_id
1 'polypeptide(L)'
;MGYKMFGEATESQFTLNLPDNSVISKIAVWTTVANPINTYALTIIPLAMSLEELLPPNQQKYSTIIMLRSSLVISTLLIALSVPFFGLVMALVGSLFAMLVTYILPCACFLAILKTKVGWHQIAACSFIIVVGVCCAYVGTYSSLSKIIQNYA
;
A
#
# COMPACT_ATOMS: atom_id res chain seq x y z
N MET A 1 10.84 -17.08 -12.49
CA MET A 1 10.97 -17.10 -13.96
C MET A 1 11.55 -15.79 -14.52
N GLY A 2 11.06 -14.59 -14.15
CA GLY A 2 11.63 -13.31 -14.63
C GLY A 2 13.11 -13.05 -14.30
N TYR A 3 13.56 -13.33 -13.07
CA TYR A 3 14.98 -13.21 -12.69
C TYR A 3 15.91 -14.13 -13.52
N LYS A 4 15.40 -15.31 -13.94
CA LYS A 4 16.13 -16.21 -14.84
C LYS A 4 16.20 -15.70 -16.29
N MET A 5 15.37 -14.72 -16.67
CA MET A 5 15.23 -14.24 -18.04
C MET A 5 15.96 -12.90 -18.28
N PHE A 6 16.15 -12.06 -17.25
CA PHE A 6 16.75 -10.72 -17.36
C PHE A 6 17.98 -10.47 -16.45
N GLY A 7 18.35 -11.40 -15.57
CA GLY A 7 19.56 -11.29 -14.75
C GLY A 7 19.59 -10.06 -13.83
N GLU A 8 20.77 -9.47 -13.60
CA GLU A 8 20.96 -8.28 -12.74
C GLU A 8 20.35 -6.98 -13.31
N ALA A 9 19.89 -6.96 -14.57
CA ALA A 9 19.26 -5.80 -15.22
C ALA A 9 17.73 -5.71 -14.98
N THR A 10 17.24 -6.27 -13.88
CA THR A 10 15.81 -6.31 -13.58
C THR A 10 15.34 -4.96 -13.01
N GLU A 11 14.87 -4.07 -13.88
CA GLU A 11 14.18 -2.83 -13.50
C GLU A 11 12.87 -3.12 -12.73
N SER A 12 12.49 -2.21 -11.82
CA SER A 12 11.34 -2.39 -10.90
C SER A 12 9.97 -2.60 -11.58
N GLN A 13 9.89 -2.41 -12.89
CA GLN A 13 8.73 -2.70 -13.72
C GLN A 13 9.11 -3.69 -14.84
N PHE A 14 8.41 -4.83 -14.90
CA PHE A 14 8.63 -5.87 -15.92
C PHE A 14 8.45 -5.35 -17.36
N THR A 15 7.70 -4.28 -17.57
CA THR A 15 7.41 -3.69 -18.89
C THR A 15 8.59 -2.89 -19.47
N LEU A 16 9.51 -2.39 -18.63
CA LEU A 16 10.66 -1.59 -19.09
C LEU A 16 11.79 -2.45 -19.70
N ASN A 17 11.72 -3.77 -19.52
CA ASN A 17 12.69 -4.75 -20.01
C ASN A 17 12.26 -5.45 -21.32
N LEU A 18 11.09 -5.13 -21.89
CA LEU A 18 10.66 -5.74 -23.15
C LEU A 18 11.35 -5.08 -24.36
N PRO A 19 11.88 -5.87 -25.32
CA PRO A 19 12.47 -5.33 -26.54
C PRO A 19 11.42 -4.55 -27.38
N ASP A 20 11.78 -3.35 -27.83
CA ASP A 20 10.91 -2.30 -28.40
C ASP A 20 10.21 -2.65 -29.73
N ASN A 21 10.50 -3.79 -30.33
CA ASN A 21 10.30 -4.07 -31.76
C ASN A 21 9.18 -5.08 -32.07
N SER A 22 8.17 -5.24 -31.22
CA SER A 22 7.04 -6.16 -31.48
C SER A 22 5.68 -5.62 -31.05
N VAL A 23 4.66 -5.78 -31.89
CA VAL A 23 3.24 -5.39 -31.66
C VAL A 23 2.70 -5.93 -30.34
N ILE A 24 3.21 -7.08 -29.90
CA ILE A 24 2.90 -7.75 -28.64
C ILE A 24 3.34 -6.91 -27.43
N SER A 25 4.50 -6.23 -27.50
CA SER A 25 4.98 -5.34 -26.44
C SER A 25 4.04 -4.14 -26.27
N LYS A 26 3.60 -3.55 -27.39
CA LYS A 26 2.64 -2.44 -27.38
C LYS A 26 1.30 -2.84 -26.74
N ILE A 27 0.77 -4.02 -27.06
CA ILE A 27 -0.46 -4.54 -26.45
C ILE A 27 -0.24 -4.80 -24.95
N ALA A 28 0.90 -5.40 -24.56
CA ALA A 28 1.24 -5.67 -23.16
C ALA A 28 1.36 -4.39 -22.33
N VAL A 29 1.98 -3.34 -22.86
CA VAL A 29 2.05 -2.00 -22.22
C VAL A 29 0.64 -1.46 -21.99
N TRP A 30 -0.21 -1.46 -23.03
CA TRP A 30 -1.59 -0.97 -22.92
C TRP A 30 -2.41 -1.74 -21.90
N THR A 31 -2.30 -3.07 -21.84
CA THR A 31 -2.96 -3.90 -20.82
C THR A 31 -2.43 -3.60 -19.42
N THR A 32 -1.12 -3.39 -19.27
CA THR A 32 -0.49 -3.07 -17.98
C THR A 32 -0.93 -1.71 -17.45
N VAL A 33 -1.19 -0.72 -18.32
CA VAL A 33 -1.70 0.60 -17.93
C VAL A 33 -3.20 0.56 -17.63
N ALA A 34 -3.98 -0.24 -18.36
CA ALA A 34 -5.42 -0.36 -18.14
C ALA A 34 -5.77 -0.96 -16.76
N ASN A 35 -4.97 -1.91 -16.27
CA ASN A 35 -5.26 -2.63 -15.03
C ASN A 35 -5.24 -1.71 -13.77
N PRO A 36 -4.22 -0.87 -13.54
CA PRO A 36 -4.23 0.12 -12.46
C PRO A 36 -5.34 1.15 -12.59
N ILE A 37 -5.66 1.63 -13.81
CA ILE A 37 -6.71 2.64 -14.02
C ILE A 37 -8.06 2.10 -13.53
N ASN A 38 -8.39 0.87 -13.93
CA ASN A 38 -9.66 0.26 -13.53
C ASN A 38 -9.68 -0.06 -12.02
N THR A 39 -8.58 -0.60 -11.50
CA THR A 39 -8.44 -0.91 -10.07
C THR A 39 -8.53 0.37 -9.21
N TYR A 40 -7.95 1.47 -9.66
CA TYR A 40 -8.02 2.76 -8.96
C TYR A 40 -9.44 3.30 -8.91
N ALA A 41 -10.16 3.29 -10.04
CA ALA A 41 -11.55 3.73 -10.08
C ALA A 41 -12.45 2.90 -9.13
N LEU A 42 -12.28 1.57 -9.13
CA LEU A 42 -13.05 0.67 -8.28
C LEU A 42 -12.72 0.79 -6.79
N THR A 43 -11.50 1.21 -6.43
CA THR A 43 -11.07 1.34 -5.03
C THR A 43 -11.43 2.70 -4.44
N ILE A 44 -11.29 3.80 -5.20
CA ILE A 44 -11.55 5.14 -4.65
C ILE A 44 -13.03 5.42 -4.40
N ILE A 45 -13.94 4.81 -5.16
CA ILE A 45 -15.39 4.95 -4.99
C ILE A 45 -15.86 4.48 -3.60
N PRO A 46 -15.62 3.23 -3.17
CA PRO A 46 -16.01 2.78 -1.84
C PRO A 46 -15.24 3.50 -0.73
N LEU A 47 -13.97 3.86 -0.95
CA LEU A 47 -13.21 4.66 0.02
C LEU A 47 -13.85 6.03 0.28
N ALA A 48 -14.29 6.71 -0.78
CA ALA A 48 -15.01 7.97 -0.64
C ALA A 48 -16.35 7.79 0.09
N MET A 49 -17.12 6.75 -0.25
CA MET A 49 -18.39 6.46 0.42
C MET A 49 -18.21 6.17 1.91
N SER A 50 -17.22 5.37 2.30
CA SER A 50 -16.93 5.10 3.72
C SER A 50 -16.49 6.35 4.49
N LEU A 51 -15.75 7.26 3.85
CA LEU A 51 -15.39 8.55 4.46
C LEU A 51 -16.56 9.53 4.55
N GLU A 52 -17.49 9.49 3.58
CA GLU A 52 -18.74 10.25 3.62
C GLU A 52 -19.65 9.75 4.76
N GLU A 53 -19.71 8.44 5.01
CA GLU A 53 -20.48 7.84 6.11
C GLU A 53 -19.88 8.15 7.50
N LEU A 54 -18.56 8.24 7.61
CA LEU A 54 -17.89 8.65 8.84
C LEU A 54 -18.08 10.15 9.15
N LEU A 55 -18.57 10.93 8.19
CA LEU A 55 -18.79 12.36 8.36
C LEU A 55 -20.09 12.59 9.16
N PRO A 56 -20.09 13.47 10.18
CA PRO A 56 -21.30 13.75 10.94
C PRO A 56 -22.43 14.27 10.04
N PRO A 57 -23.70 13.91 10.32
CA PRO A 57 -24.85 14.27 9.47
C PRO A 57 -25.02 15.78 9.27
N ASN A 58 -24.47 16.59 10.19
CA ASN A 58 -24.48 18.05 10.10
C ASN A 58 -23.53 18.63 9.02
N GLN A 59 -22.56 17.85 8.54
CA GLN A 59 -21.56 18.25 7.54
C GLN A 59 -21.78 17.62 6.16
N GLN A 60 -22.86 16.84 5.99
CA GLN A 60 -23.21 16.12 4.77
C GLN A 60 -23.84 17.03 3.68
N LYS A 61 -23.20 18.17 3.43
CA LYS A 61 -23.59 19.08 2.34
C LYS A 61 -22.94 18.61 1.04
N TYR A 62 -23.62 18.85 -0.09
CA TYR A 62 -23.11 18.54 -1.43
C TYR A 62 -21.71 19.13 -1.68
N SER A 63 -21.46 20.35 -1.20
CA SER A 63 -20.14 21.01 -1.28
C SER A 63 -19.05 20.25 -0.52
N THR A 64 -19.35 19.81 0.71
CA THR A 64 -18.39 19.06 1.54
C THR A 64 -18.05 17.71 0.93
N ILE A 65 -19.04 17.02 0.33
CA ILE A 65 -18.84 15.74 -0.37
C ILE A 65 -17.91 15.93 -1.59
N ILE A 66 -18.15 16.97 -2.39
CA ILE A 66 -17.26 17.27 -3.53
C ILE A 66 -15.85 17.62 -3.07
N MET A 67 -15.72 18.43 -2.00
CA MET A 67 -14.40 18.78 -1.44
C MET A 67 -13.67 17.54 -0.91
N LEU A 68 -14.36 16.62 -0.24
CA LEU A 68 -13.80 15.36 0.26
C LEU A 68 -13.27 14.49 -0.90
N ARG A 69 -14.08 14.27 -1.93
CA ARG A 69 -13.67 13.48 -3.11
C ARG A 69 -12.50 14.11 -3.84
N SER A 70 -12.53 15.43 -4.02
CA SER A 70 -11.45 16.17 -4.67
C SER A 70 -10.16 16.08 -3.85
N SER A 71 -10.25 16.23 -2.52
CA SER A 71 -9.11 16.08 -1.61
C SER A 71 -8.48 14.69 -1.65
N LEU A 72 -9.29 13.63 -1.74
CA LEU A 72 -8.80 12.26 -1.91
C LEU A 72 -8.00 12.08 -3.20
N VAL A 73 -8.51 12.60 -4.32
CA VAL A 73 -7.80 12.51 -5.61
C VAL A 73 -6.52 13.36 -5.59
N ILE A 74 -6.58 14.57 -5.03
CA ILE A 74 -5.42 15.48 -4.93
C ILE A 74 -4.33 14.88 -4.05
N SER A 75 -4.68 14.32 -2.88
CA SER A 75 -3.70 13.70 -1.99
C SER A 75 -3.01 12.50 -2.64
N THR A 76 -3.77 11.67 -3.37
CA THR A 76 -3.20 10.55 -4.13
C THR A 76 -2.24 11.04 -5.23
N LEU A 77 -2.60 12.12 -5.94
CA LEU A 77 -1.76 12.75 -6.95
C LEU A 77 -0.47 13.31 -6.35
N LEU A 78 -0.54 13.98 -5.20
CA LEU A 78 0.64 14.51 -4.51
C LEU A 78 1.60 13.39 -4.08
N ILE A 79 1.07 12.26 -3.58
CA ILE A 79 1.88 11.09 -3.23
C ILE A 79 2.56 10.51 -4.48
N ALA A 80 1.81 10.38 -5.57
CA ALA A 80 2.34 9.88 -6.85
C ALA A 80 3.45 10.77 -7.43
N LEU A 81 3.33 12.10 -7.28
CA LEU A 81 4.35 13.05 -7.72
C LEU A 81 5.58 13.10 -6.80
N SER A 82 5.40 12.89 -5.50
CA SER A 82 6.48 13.01 -4.52
C SER A 82 7.46 11.83 -4.53
N VAL A 83 7.01 10.64 -4.95
CA VAL A 83 7.85 9.43 -4.96
C VAL A 83 7.74 8.72 -6.31
N PRO A 84 8.61 9.05 -7.30
CA PRO A 84 8.58 8.42 -8.62
C PRO A 84 9.03 6.94 -8.59
N PHE A 85 9.57 6.47 -7.47
CA PHE A 85 10.06 5.10 -7.30
C PHE A 85 8.97 4.16 -6.77
N PHE A 86 8.27 3.48 -7.70
CA PHE A 86 7.23 2.49 -7.39
C PHE A 86 7.68 1.42 -6.38
N GLY A 87 8.92 0.93 -6.49
CA GLY A 87 9.47 -0.08 -5.58
C GLY A 87 9.61 0.38 -4.13
N LEU A 88 9.98 1.65 -3.90
CA LEU A 88 10.12 2.21 -2.54
C LEU A 88 8.76 2.43 -1.89
N VAL A 89 7.77 2.91 -2.66
CA VAL A 89 6.39 3.06 -2.17
C VAL A 89 5.79 1.70 -1.82
N MET A 90 5.95 0.69 -2.67
CA MET A 90 5.45 -0.66 -2.40
C MET A 90 6.14 -1.31 -1.19
N ALA A 91 7.44 -1.09 -1.01
CA ALA A 91 8.17 -1.55 0.17
C ALA A 91 7.68 -0.86 1.45
N LEU A 92 7.40 0.44 1.41
CA LEU A 92 6.86 1.20 2.54
C LEU A 92 5.43 0.74 2.89
N VAL A 93 4.55 0.63 1.89
CA VAL A 93 3.16 0.16 2.08
C VAL A 93 3.15 -1.26 2.63
N GLY A 94 3.99 -2.15 2.11
CA GLY A 94 4.11 -3.52 2.61
C GLY A 94 4.67 -3.61 4.03
N SER A 95 5.74 -2.86 4.32
CA SER A 95 6.39 -2.94 5.63
C SER A 95 5.58 -2.27 6.75
N LEU A 96 4.84 -1.21 6.47
CA LEU A 96 4.00 -0.52 7.47
C LEU A 96 2.57 -1.03 7.48
N PHE A 97 1.82 -0.78 6.41
CA PHE A 97 0.37 -1.03 6.39
C PHE A 97 0.05 -2.51 6.41
N ALA A 98 0.73 -3.34 5.61
CA ALA A 98 0.46 -4.77 5.63
C ALA A 98 0.88 -5.41 6.97
N MET A 99 2.00 -4.98 7.58
CA MET A 99 2.37 -5.48 8.91
C MET A 99 1.35 -5.12 9.98
N LEU A 100 0.83 -3.88 9.98
CA LEU A 100 -0.19 -3.43 10.91
C LEU A 100 -1.52 -4.20 10.73
N VAL A 101 -2.02 -4.30 9.50
CA VAL A 101 -3.33 -4.89 9.23
C VAL A 101 -3.31 -6.42 9.32
N THR A 102 -2.23 -7.07 8.87
CA THR A 102 -2.19 -8.55 8.78
C THR A 102 -1.65 -9.21 10.04
N TYR A 103 -0.71 -8.59 10.77
CA TYR A 103 -0.16 -9.19 11.99
C TYR A 103 -0.72 -8.56 13.25
N ILE A 104 -0.73 -7.23 13.34
CA ILE A 104 -1.06 -6.54 14.59
C ILE A 104 -2.57 -6.52 14.84
N LEU A 105 -3.39 -6.20 13.84
CA LEU A 105 -4.85 -6.14 13.96
C LEU A 105 -5.50 -7.45 14.42
N PRO A 106 -5.25 -8.64 13.81
CA PRO A 106 -5.88 -9.87 14.27
C PRO A 106 -5.40 -10.30 15.65
N CYS A 107 -4.12 -10.07 15.98
CA CYS A 107 -3.60 -10.36 17.32
C CYS A 107 -4.25 -9.44 18.38
N ALA A 108 -4.39 -8.15 18.09
CA ALA A 108 -5.03 -7.18 18.97
C ALA A 108 -6.52 -7.51 19.17
N CYS A 109 -7.23 -7.86 18.09
CA CYS A 109 -8.63 -8.27 18.13
C CYS A 109 -8.83 -9.56 18.94
N PHE A 110 -7.98 -10.56 18.71
CA PHE A 110 -8.01 -11.82 19.47
C PHE A 110 -7.79 -11.60 20.97
N LEU A 111 -6.78 -10.80 21.34
CA LEU A 111 -6.52 -10.46 22.73
C LEU A 111 -7.66 -9.64 23.34
N ALA A 112 -8.23 -8.67 22.61
CA ALA A 112 -9.32 -7.83 23.08
C ALA A 112 -10.60 -8.63 23.36
N ILE A 113 -10.93 -9.61 22.51
CA ILE A 113 -12.12 -10.44 22.65
C ILE A 113 -11.95 -11.49 23.76
N LEU A 114 -10.77 -12.14 23.86
CA LEU A 114 -10.56 -13.25 24.79
C LEU A 114 -9.92 -12.82 26.13
N LYS A 115 -9.79 -11.51 26.43
CA LYS A 115 -9.10 -10.94 27.61
C LYS A 115 -9.22 -11.72 28.92
N THR A 116 -10.35 -12.36 29.19
CA THR A 116 -10.66 -13.06 30.45
C THR A 116 -10.35 -14.57 30.44
N LYS A 117 -10.07 -15.20 29.28
CA LYS A 117 -9.87 -16.66 29.15
C LYS A 117 -8.60 -17.07 28.38
N VAL A 118 -7.64 -16.15 28.16
CA VAL A 118 -6.45 -16.48 27.36
C VAL A 118 -5.43 -17.28 28.16
N GLY A 119 -4.98 -18.40 27.62
CA GLY A 119 -3.84 -19.15 28.16
C GLY A 119 -2.53 -18.38 27.96
N TRP A 120 -1.61 -18.49 28.92
CA TRP A 120 -0.33 -17.76 28.92
C TRP A 120 0.49 -17.96 27.63
N HIS A 121 0.45 -19.16 27.04
CA HIS A 121 1.11 -19.47 25.77
C HIS A 121 0.56 -18.70 24.56
N GLN A 122 -0.75 -18.47 24.51
CA GLN A 122 -1.38 -17.71 23.42
C GLN A 122 -1.02 -16.22 23.52
N ILE A 123 -1.00 -15.66 24.73
CA ILE A 123 -0.55 -14.28 24.97
C ILE A 123 0.91 -14.12 24.54
N ALA A 124 1.78 -15.06 24.93
CA ALA A 124 3.20 -15.03 24.56
C ALA A 124 3.39 -15.10 23.03
N ALA A 125 2.67 -15.98 22.34
CA ALA A 125 2.73 -16.10 20.89
C ALA A 125 2.24 -14.82 20.16
N CYS A 126 1.09 -14.25 20.58
CA CYS A 126 0.59 -13.00 20.03
C CYS A 126 1.54 -11.82 20.29
N SER A 127 2.11 -11.74 21.50
CA SER A 127 3.08 -10.71 21.85
C SER A 127 4.34 -10.81 20.99
N PHE A 128 4.86 -12.03 20.76
CA PHE A 128 6.00 -12.25 19.89
C PHE A 128 5.74 -11.79 18.45
N ILE A 129 4.59 -12.14 17.87
CA ILE A 129 4.20 -11.74 16.52
C ILE A 129 4.13 -10.21 16.40
N ILE A 130 3.56 -9.53 17.40
CA ILE A 130 3.49 -8.06 17.42
C ILE A 130 4.89 -7.46 17.46
N VAL A 131 5.78 -7.96 18.31
CA VAL A 131 7.15 -7.45 18.43
C VAL A 131 7.90 -7.62 17.10
N VAL A 132 7.85 -8.81 16.49
CA VAL A 132 8.49 -9.07 15.19
C VAL A 132 7.91 -8.15 14.10
N GLY A 133 6.58 -8.00 14.06
CA GLY A 133 5.91 -7.11 13.11
C GLY A 133 6.35 -5.65 13.25
N VAL A 134 6.47 -5.14 14.48
CA VAL A 134 6.95 -3.78 14.76
C VAL A 134 8.42 -3.62 14.39
N CYS A 135 9.29 -4.58 14.71
CA CYS A 135 10.70 -4.53 14.32
C CYS A 135 10.86 -4.50 12.79
N CYS A 136 10.15 -5.37 12.07
CA CYS A 136 10.16 -5.40 10.61
C CYS A 136 9.62 -4.11 10.00
N ALA A 137 8.53 -3.57 10.54
CA ALA A 137 7.95 -2.31 10.12
C ALA A 137 8.93 -1.14 10.30
N TYR A 138 9.61 -1.09 11.47
CA TYR A 138 10.59 -0.06 11.77
C TYR A 138 11.79 -0.11 10.82
N VAL A 139 12.40 -1.29 10.66
CA VAL A 139 13.56 -1.48 9.78
C VAL A 139 13.20 -1.22 8.31
N GLY A 140 12.05 -1.71 7.86
CA GLY A 140 11.57 -1.52 6.48
C GLY A 140 11.29 -0.05 6.15
N THR A 141 10.68 0.68 7.11
CA THR A 141 10.41 2.12 6.97
C THR A 141 11.69 2.92 6.93
N TYR A 142 12.61 2.64 7.86
CA TYR A 142 13.89 3.33 7.92
C TYR A 142 14.70 3.12 6.65
N SER A 143 14.79 1.87 6.17
CA SER A 143 15.51 1.55 4.93
C SER A 143 14.85 2.16 3.69
N SER A 144 13.53 2.30 3.65
CA SER A 144 12.83 2.91 2.52
C SER A 144 13.01 4.42 2.53
N LEU A 145 12.86 5.07 3.69
CA LEU A 145 13.06 6.51 3.85
C LEU A 145 14.51 6.93 3.57
N SER A 146 15.49 6.17 4.06
CA SER A 146 16.90 6.49 3.81
C SER A 146 17.22 6.47 2.32
N LYS A 147 16.67 5.49 1.58
CA LYS A 147 16.80 5.40 0.12
C LYS A 147 16.07 6.53 -0.61
N ILE A 148 14.90 6.95 -0.15
CA ILE A 148 14.18 8.10 -0.74
C ILE A 148 15.01 9.37 -0.60
N ILE A 149 15.52 9.65 0.61
CA ILE A 149 16.33 10.86 0.88
C ILE A 149 17.62 10.85 0.07
N GLN A 150 18.30 9.71 -0.01
CA GLN A 150 19.56 9.56 -0.73
C GLN A 150 19.40 9.63 -2.26
N ASN A 151 18.21 9.31 -2.80
CA ASN A 151 17.90 9.51 -4.23
C ASN A 151 17.47 10.96 -4.54
N TYR A 152 17.15 11.78 -3.53
CA TYR A 152 16.73 13.16 -3.70
C TYR A 152 17.87 14.18 -3.47
N ALA A 153 19.00 13.73 -2.91
CA ALA A 153 20.22 14.51 -2.69
C ALA A 153 21.23 14.30 -3.82
#